data_AF-A0A6P0N427-F1
#
_entry.id   AF-A0A6P0N427-F1
#
_cell.length_a   1.000
_cell.length_b   1.000
_cell.length_c   1.000
_cell.angle_alpha   90.00
_cell.angle_beta   90.00
_cell.angle_gamma   90.00
#
_symmetry.space_group_name_H-M   'P 1'
#
loop_
_entity.id
_entity.type
_entity.pdbx_description
1 polymer ?
#
loop_
_entity_poly.entity_id
_entity_poly.type
_entity_poly.pdbx_seq_one_letter_code
_entity_poly.pdbx_strand_id
1 'polypeptide(L)'
;MLLYLRIHNFALIDHVEVEFGAGLNVLTGETGAGKSIILDAIDIALGGKVTNRLIRTGTKRALVEATFSVDNPLIAWLSEQEIDLLDQADLVCSREITATEKGMRSRSRVNGTIVNRQLMEGLRERLVEITAQGQTIQLIMPARQRGLLDLYGGSLVIQQRDRVASAYIAFQEAKKALETQQKSQQERLQRLDWLEYQIQDLSAANLSAPEELEQLEREHQRLNHVVELQQRSYQVYQALYHNDQGTKASADLLGQAESTLQDMVDYDSQLQPLLDLVSGALAQVVEAAHQINAYGDGLETDPERLQVVEERIGVLKQICRKYGPTLA
;
A
#
# COMPACT_ATOMS: atom_id res chain seq x y z
N MET A 1 -40.35 27.51 5.68
CA MET A 1 -40.97 28.39 4.65
C MET A 1 -39.90 29.32 4.10
N LEU A 2 -39.89 29.69 2.81
CA LEU A 2 -38.99 30.73 2.31
C LEU A 2 -39.41 32.09 2.88
N LEU A 3 -38.49 32.79 3.56
CA LEU A 3 -38.70 34.09 4.18
C LEU A 3 -38.12 35.23 3.35
N TYR A 4 -36.92 35.01 2.81
CA TYR A 4 -36.15 36.07 2.16
C TYR A 4 -35.31 35.51 1.01
N LEU A 5 -35.20 36.25 -0.08
CA LEU A 5 -34.34 35.93 -1.22
C LEU A 5 -33.54 37.16 -1.62
N ARG A 6 -32.22 36.99 -1.66
CA ARG A 6 -31.26 38.02 -2.06
C ARG A 6 -30.49 37.56 -3.28
N ILE A 7 -30.46 38.39 -4.31
CA ILE A 7 -29.87 38.08 -5.60
C ILE A 7 -28.89 39.18 -5.98
N HIS A 8 -27.67 38.81 -6.33
CA HIS A 8 -26.65 39.71 -6.86
C HIS A 8 -26.08 39.15 -8.17
N ASN A 9 -26.09 39.99 -9.22
CA ASN A 9 -25.48 39.72 -10.53
C ASN A 9 -25.89 38.39 -11.17
N PHE A 10 -27.18 38.04 -11.07
CA PHE A 10 -27.73 36.79 -11.54
C PHE A 10 -28.67 37.00 -12.74
N ALA A 11 -28.39 36.35 -13.86
CA ALA A 11 -29.11 36.52 -15.12
C ALA A 11 -29.29 38.01 -15.51
N LEU A 12 -30.54 38.52 -15.54
CA LEU A 12 -30.86 39.92 -15.85
C LEU A 12 -30.98 40.81 -14.61
N ILE A 13 -30.67 40.30 -13.42
CA ILE A 13 -30.76 41.03 -12.15
C ILE A 13 -29.36 41.51 -11.73
N ASP A 14 -29.24 42.80 -11.42
CA ASP A 14 -28.07 43.37 -10.76
C ASP A 14 -28.16 43.14 -9.25
N HIS A 15 -29.20 43.67 -8.62
CA HIS A 15 -29.49 43.48 -7.20
C HIS A 15 -30.98 43.40 -6.95
N VAL A 16 -31.45 42.37 -6.26
CA VAL A 16 -32.84 42.23 -5.81
C VAL A 16 -32.87 41.61 -4.42
N GLU A 17 -33.78 42.12 -3.59
CA GLU A 17 -34.13 41.59 -2.28
C GLU A 17 -35.65 41.42 -2.23
N VAL A 18 -36.12 40.24 -1.87
CA VAL A 18 -37.54 39.89 -1.82
C VAL A 18 -37.86 39.26 -0.46
N GLU A 19 -38.81 39.85 0.24
CA GLU A 19 -39.43 39.28 1.44
C GLU A 19 -40.71 38.52 1.06
N PHE A 20 -40.85 37.30 1.59
CA PHE A 20 -41.99 36.43 1.33
C PHE A 20 -42.89 36.33 2.57
N GLY A 21 -44.19 36.50 2.35
CA GLY A 21 -45.20 36.33 3.40
C GLY A 21 -45.64 34.88 3.55
N ALA A 22 -46.38 34.59 4.61
CA ALA A 22 -47.02 33.28 4.80
C ALA A 22 -48.17 33.05 3.81
N GLY A 23 -48.34 31.80 3.37
CA GLY A 23 -49.42 31.41 2.47
C GLY A 23 -49.11 31.70 1.00
N LEU A 24 -50.08 32.31 0.29
CA LEU A 24 -50.01 32.50 -1.15
C LEU A 24 -49.27 33.79 -1.52
N ASN A 25 -48.09 33.65 -2.13
CA ASN A 25 -47.35 34.76 -2.72
C ASN A 25 -47.57 34.77 -4.24
N VAL A 26 -48.12 35.87 -4.79
CA VAL A 26 -48.39 36.00 -6.22
C VAL A 26 -47.42 37.00 -6.85
N LEU A 27 -46.58 36.50 -7.76
CA LEU A 27 -45.62 37.31 -8.52
C LEU A 27 -46.20 37.67 -9.89
N THR A 28 -46.44 38.95 -10.14
CA THR A 28 -46.96 39.50 -11.41
C THR A 28 -45.95 40.44 -12.08
N GLY A 29 -46.05 40.65 -13.40
CA GLY A 29 -45.21 41.59 -14.14
C GLY A 29 -45.54 41.61 -15.64
N GLU A 30 -44.87 42.49 -16.40
CA GLU A 30 -45.09 42.64 -17.85
C GLU A 30 -44.50 41.50 -18.69
N THR A 31 -43.40 40.88 -18.23
CA THR A 31 -42.74 39.75 -18.91
C THR A 31 -42.56 38.57 -17.98
N GLY A 32 -42.65 37.34 -18.52
CA GLY A 32 -42.44 36.10 -17.76
C GLY A 32 -40.99 35.85 -17.31
N ALA A 33 -40.06 36.73 -17.71
CA ALA A 33 -38.64 36.59 -17.39
C ALA A 33 -38.36 36.80 -15.89
N GLY A 34 -38.96 37.81 -15.25
CA GLY A 34 -38.71 38.09 -13.83
C GLY A 34 -39.14 36.96 -12.89
N LYS A 35 -40.31 36.38 -13.13
CA LYS A 35 -40.80 35.21 -12.39
C LYS A 35 -39.87 34.00 -12.55
N SER A 36 -39.44 33.72 -13.78
CA SER A 36 -38.56 32.58 -14.07
C SER A 36 -37.20 32.76 -13.39
N ILE A 37 -36.63 33.98 -13.41
CA ILE A 37 -35.35 34.27 -12.75
C ILE A 37 -35.44 34.08 -11.23
N ILE A 38 -36.55 34.46 -10.58
CA ILE A 38 -36.75 34.22 -9.14
C ILE A 38 -36.80 32.72 -8.84
N LEU A 39 -37.52 31.93 -9.65
CA LEU A 39 -37.58 30.47 -9.48
C LEU A 39 -36.22 29.82 -9.71
N ASP A 40 -35.50 30.24 -10.75
CA ASP A 40 -34.14 29.77 -11.02
C ASP A 40 -33.18 30.13 -9.88
N ALA A 41 -33.32 31.32 -9.29
CA ALA A 41 -32.51 31.73 -8.15
C ALA A 41 -32.75 30.82 -6.94
N ILE A 42 -34.01 30.50 -6.62
CA ILE A 42 -34.35 29.57 -5.54
C ILE A 42 -33.79 28.17 -5.84
N ASP A 43 -33.93 27.67 -7.08
CA ASP A 43 -33.37 26.38 -7.50
C ASP A 43 -31.84 26.34 -7.30
N ILE A 44 -31.15 27.40 -7.71
CA ILE A 44 -29.69 27.52 -7.62
C ILE A 44 -29.21 27.65 -6.17
N ALA A 45 -29.92 28.39 -5.32
CA ALA A 45 -29.63 28.50 -3.89
C ALA A 45 -29.68 27.10 -3.21
N LEU A 46 -30.56 26.22 -3.69
CA LEU A 46 -30.77 24.87 -3.19
C LEU A 46 -30.01 23.77 -3.96
N GLY A 47 -28.93 24.13 -4.67
CA GLY A 47 -28.04 23.15 -5.31
C GLY A 47 -28.41 22.77 -6.76
N GLY A 48 -29.27 23.59 -7.39
CA GLY A 48 -29.62 23.51 -8.81
C GLY A 48 -28.41 23.50 -9.76
N LYS A 49 -28.66 23.09 -11.01
CA LYS A 49 -27.58 22.94 -12.00
C LYS A 49 -27.14 24.32 -12.50
N VAL A 50 -25.88 24.64 -12.25
CA VAL A 50 -25.27 25.90 -12.69
C VAL A 50 -24.98 25.85 -14.19
N THR A 51 -25.35 26.91 -14.93
CA THR A 51 -25.01 27.11 -16.35
C THR A 51 -24.41 28.50 -16.58
N ASN A 52 -23.70 28.69 -17.70
CA ASN A 52 -23.03 29.95 -18.02
C ASN A 52 -23.98 31.15 -18.17
N ARG A 53 -25.28 30.91 -18.37
CA ARG A 53 -26.30 31.97 -18.54
C ARG A 53 -26.74 32.61 -17.22
N LEU A 54 -26.26 32.09 -16.09
CA LEU A 54 -26.68 32.53 -14.76
C LEU A 54 -25.88 33.72 -14.22
N ILE A 55 -24.67 33.99 -14.72
CA ILE A 55 -23.93 35.21 -14.35
C ILE A 55 -24.38 36.35 -15.26
N ARG A 56 -24.70 37.51 -14.68
CA ARG A 56 -25.07 38.72 -15.42
C ARG A 56 -23.96 39.15 -16.37
N THR A 57 -24.32 39.49 -17.61
CA THR A 57 -23.39 40.01 -18.62
C THR A 57 -22.57 41.18 -18.09
N GLY A 58 -21.25 41.13 -18.28
CA GLY A 58 -20.31 42.16 -17.79
C GLY A 58 -19.79 41.93 -16.38
N THR A 59 -20.23 40.86 -15.70
CA THR A 59 -19.77 40.52 -14.34
C THR A 59 -19.04 39.18 -14.29
N LYS A 60 -18.22 38.97 -13.26
CA LYS A 60 -17.46 37.72 -13.05
C LYS A 60 -17.98 36.85 -11.91
N ARG A 61 -18.98 37.33 -11.16
CA ARG A 61 -19.48 36.68 -9.94
C ARG A 61 -20.97 36.94 -9.77
N ALA A 62 -21.71 35.90 -9.38
CA ALA A 62 -23.10 35.96 -8.94
C ALA A 62 -23.23 35.36 -7.53
N LEU A 63 -24.17 35.88 -6.74
CA LEU A 63 -24.52 35.38 -5.41
C LEU A 63 -26.04 35.29 -5.29
N VAL A 64 -26.53 34.16 -4.81
CA VAL A 64 -27.93 33.99 -4.44
C VAL A 64 -27.98 33.48 -3.00
N GLU A 65 -28.80 34.10 -2.16
CA GLU A 65 -29.02 33.71 -0.77
C GLU A 65 -30.51 33.58 -0.52
N ALA A 66 -30.93 32.49 0.10
CA ALA A 66 -32.31 32.20 0.44
C ALA A 66 -32.40 31.82 1.92
N THR A 67 -33.24 32.53 2.67
CA THR A 67 -33.49 32.30 4.08
C THR A 67 -34.79 31.56 4.27
N PHE A 68 -34.78 30.48 5.03
CA PHE A 68 -35.93 29.64 5.29
C PHE A 68 -36.21 29.55 6.78
N SER A 69 -37.49 29.59 7.17
CA SER A 69 -37.89 29.09 8.47
C SER A 69 -37.85 27.56 8.50
N VAL A 70 -37.32 26.99 9.58
CA VAL A 70 -37.17 25.55 9.78
C VAL A 70 -38.19 24.99 10.76
N ASP A 71 -38.56 23.71 10.59
CA ASP A 71 -39.41 22.95 11.49
C ASP A 71 -38.60 21.92 12.30
N ASN A 72 -39.14 21.42 13.41
CA ASN A 72 -38.43 20.49 14.31
C ASN A 72 -37.82 19.25 13.59
N PRO A 73 -38.49 18.60 12.61
CA PRO A 73 -37.88 17.51 11.85
C PRO A 73 -36.64 17.93 11.06
N LEU A 74 -36.66 19.11 10.43
CA LEU A 74 -35.51 19.62 9.69
C LEU A 74 -34.37 20.02 10.64
N ILE A 75 -34.67 20.58 11.81
CA ILE A 75 -33.68 20.89 12.86
C ILE A 75 -32.95 19.61 13.30
N ALA A 76 -33.69 18.54 13.57
CA ALA A 76 -33.11 17.25 13.96
C ALA A 76 -32.19 16.69 12.86
N TRP A 77 -32.65 16.74 11.60
CA TRP A 77 -31.86 16.29 10.46
C TRP A 77 -30.59 17.13 10.26
N LEU A 78 -30.66 18.46 10.43
CA LEU A 78 -29.49 19.34 10.37
C LEU A 78 -28.45 18.99 11.43
N SER A 79 -28.89 18.66 12.65
CA SER A 79 -28.01 18.23 13.73
C SER A 79 -27.28 16.91 13.41
N GLU A 80 -27.96 15.95 12.78
CA GLU A 80 -27.33 14.71 12.28
C GLU A 80 -26.26 14.97 11.21
N GLN A 81 -26.38 16.08 10.46
CA GLN A 81 -25.42 16.49 9.45
C GLN A 81 -24.36 17.48 9.99
N GLU A 82 -24.29 17.67 11.31
CA GLU A 82 -23.36 18.60 11.97
C GLU A 82 -23.49 20.05 11.48
N ILE A 83 -24.72 20.49 11.17
CA ILE A 83 -25.01 21.88 10.79
C ILE A 83 -25.71 22.59 11.95
N ASP A 84 -24.98 23.52 12.55
CA ASP A 84 -25.53 24.39 13.59
C ASP A 84 -26.46 25.47 13.01
N LEU A 85 -27.54 25.73 13.74
CA LEU A 85 -28.42 26.86 13.49
C LEU A 85 -27.87 28.10 14.21
N LEU A 86 -27.75 29.21 13.48
CA LEU A 86 -27.29 30.48 14.04
C LEU A 86 -28.37 31.12 14.94
N ASP A 87 -29.62 31.03 14.51
CA ASP A 87 -30.82 31.41 15.26
C ASP A 87 -31.82 30.24 15.22
N GLN A 88 -32.52 29.96 16.33
CA GLN A 88 -33.34 28.74 16.52
C GLN A 88 -34.49 28.54 15.51
N ALA A 89 -34.69 29.46 14.57
CA ALA A 89 -35.81 29.45 13.64
C ALA A 89 -35.42 29.53 12.15
N ASP A 90 -34.18 29.94 11.81
CA ASP A 90 -33.84 30.32 10.43
C ASP A 90 -32.61 29.59 9.87
N LEU A 91 -32.68 29.24 8.59
CA LEU A 91 -31.64 28.57 7.82
C LEU A 91 -31.32 29.38 6.57
N VAL A 92 -30.06 29.78 6.41
CA VAL A 92 -29.60 30.55 5.25
C VAL A 92 -28.84 29.63 4.29
N CYS A 93 -29.39 29.42 3.10
CA CYS A 93 -28.73 28.72 2.00
C CYS A 93 -28.19 29.73 1.00
N SER A 94 -26.90 29.69 0.69
CA SER A 94 -26.31 30.55 -0.33
C SER A 94 -25.50 29.79 -1.37
N ARG A 95 -25.54 30.31 -2.60
CA ARG A 95 -24.78 29.79 -3.73
C ARG A 95 -24.01 30.93 -4.37
N GLU A 96 -22.69 30.78 -4.35
CA GLU A 96 -21.77 31.68 -5.02
C GLU A 96 -21.28 31.03 -6.31
N ILE A 97 -21.29 31.80 -7.40
CA ILE A 97 -20.86 31.34 -8.72
C ILE A 97 -19.85 32.35 -9.29
N THR A 98 -18.68 31.87 -9.70
CA THR A 98 -17.58 32.69 -10.23
C THR A 98 -17.16 32.18 -11.60
N ALA A 99 -17.09 33.06 -12.58
CA ALA A 99 -16.49 32.78 -13.87
C ALA A 99 -14.96 32.80 -13.75
N THR A 100 -14.30 31.77 -14.25
CA THR A 100 -12.84 31.62 -14.29
C THR A 100 -12.38 31.31 -15.70
N GLU A 101 -11.08 31.48 -15.97
CA GLU A 101 -10.49 31.18 -17.29
C GLU A 101 -10.68 29.71 -17.72
N LYS A 102 -10.80 28.79 -16.74
CA LYS A 102 -10.97 27.35 -16.95
C LYS A 102 -12.43 26.87 -16.88
N GLY A 103 -13.40 27.79 -16.84
CA GLY A 103 -14.82 27.48 -16.72
C GLY A 103 -15.47 28.13 -15.49
N MET A 104 -16.49 27.49 -14.91
CA MET A 104 -17.28 28.07 -13.84
C MET A 104 -17.01 27.36 -12.51
N ARG A 105 -16.71 28.12 -11.46
CA ARG A 105 -16.62 27.61 -10.10
C ARG A 105 -17.89 27.96 -9.36
N SER A 106 -18.43 27.01 -8.59
CA SER A 106 -19.59 27.29 -7.75
C SER A 106 -19.45 26.62 -6.39
N ARG A 107 -19.91 27.31 -5.34
CA ARG A 107 -19.84 26.88 -3.94
C ARG A 107 -21.19 27.09 -3.28
N SER A 108 -21.71 26.05 -2.63
CA SER A 108 -22.87 26.15 -1.74
C SER A 108 -22.41 26.37 -0.31
N ARG A 109 -23.18 27.16 0.42
CA ARG A 109 -23.04 27.32 1.86
C ARG A 109 -24.40 27.21 2.54
N VAL A 110 -24.38 26.71 3.76
CA VAL A 110 -25.52 26.68 4.67
C VAL A 110 -25.05 27.30 5.97
N ASN A 111 -25.73 28.36 6.42
CA ASN A 111 -25.33 29.17 7.59
C ASN A 111 -23.85 29.62 7.56
N GLY A 112 -23.34 29.91 6.36
CA GLY A 112 -21.95 30.32 6.14
C GLY A 112 -20.94 29.18 5.96
N THR A 113 -21.28 27.94 6.31
CA THR A 113 -20.41 26.77 6.17
C THR A 113 -20.51 26.16 4.77
N ILE A 114 -19.37 25.77 4.17
CA ILE A 114 -19.35 25.16 2.84
C ILE A 114 -19.89 23.73 2.91
N VAL A 115 -20.85 23.41 2.04
CA VAL A 115 -21.47 22.09 1.96
C VAL A 115 -21.35 21.48 0.57
N ASN A 116 -21.38 20.14 0.51
CA ASN A 116 -21.34 19.41 -0.74
C ASN A 116 -22.72 19.35 -1.43
N ARG A 117 -22.75 18.85 -2.67
CA ARG A 117 -23.99 18.75 -3.46
C ARG A 117 -25.01 17.80 -2.83
N GLN A 118 -24.57 16.67 -2.28
CA GLN A 118 -25.44 15.64 -1.72
C GLN A 118 -26.23 16.18 -0.51
N LEU A 119 -25.57 16.96 0.35
CA LEU A 119 -26.21 17.61 1.48
C LEU A 119 -27.26 18.64 1.00
N MET A 120 -26.93 19.44 -0.01
CA MET A 120 -27.88 20.39 -0.60
C MET A 120 -29.10 19.71 -1.23
N GLU A 121 -28.92 18.56 -1.88
CA GLU A 121 -30.03 17.77 -2.41
C GLU A 121 -30.95 17.25 -1.28
N GLY A 122 -30.37 16.78 -0.17
CA GLY A 122 -31.12 16.39 1.02
C GLY A 122 -31.93 17.55 1.65
N LEU A 123 -31.36 18.76 1.67
CA LEU A 123 -32.05 19.98 2.11
C LEU A 123 -33.18 20.38 1.17
N ARG A 124 -32.91 20.38 -0.14
CA ARG A 124 -33.88 20.74 -1.17
C ARG A 124 -35.16 19.92 -1.05
N GLU A 125 -35.03 18.60 -0.86
CA GLU A 125 -36.18 17.69 -0.73
C GLU A 125 -37.12 18.01 0.44
N ARG A 126 -36.60 18.71 1.46
CA ARG A 126 -37.31 19.07 2.70
C ARG A 126 -37.82 20.52 2.68
N LEU A 127 -37.14 21.42 1.96
CA LEU A 127 -37.42 22.86 1.99
C LEU A 127 -38.38 23.34 0.90
N VAL A 128 -38.23 22.87 -0.34
CA VAL A 128 -38.97 23.42 -1.49
C VAL A 128 -39.34 22.35 -2.50
N GLU A 129 -40.59 22.39 -2.95
CA GLU A 129 -41.05 21.70 -4.15
C GLU A 129 -41.24 22.71 -5.29
N ILE A 130 -40.40 22.64 -6.33
CA ILE A 130 -40.52 23.49 -7.51
C ILE A 130 -41.30 22.71 -8.56
N THR A 131 -42.52 23.17 -8.86
CA THR A 131 -43.33 22.63 -9.96
C THR A 131 -43.28 23.60 -11.14
N ALA A 132 -42.49 23.26 -12.16
CA ALA A 132 -42.50 23.91 -13.46
C ALA A 132 -43.15 23.00 -14.52
N GLN A 133 -43.54 23.55 -15.68
CA GLN A 133 -44.20 22.83 -16.78
C GLN A 133 -43.64 21.40 -16.97
N GLY A 134 -44.45 20.39 -16.60
CA GLY A 134 -44.19 18.98 -16.90
C GLY A 134 -43.32 18.20 -15.92
N GLN A 135 -42.88 18.75 -14.78
CA GLN A 135 -42.03 18.00 -13.83
C GLN A 135 -42.54 18.11 -12.38
N THR A 136 -43.42 17.19 -11.98
CA THR A 136 -43.73 16.94 -10.56
C THR A 136 -42.91 15.74 -10.09
N ILE A 137 -41.64 15.98 -9.81
CA ILE A 137 -40.66 14.89 -9.56
C ILE A 137 -41.04 14.11 -8.29
N GLN A 138 -41.58 14.77 -7.24
CA GLN A 138 -41.83 14.11 -5.96
C GLN A 138 -43.10 13.23 -5.91
N LEU A 139 -44.19 13.58 -6.60
CA LEU A 139 -45.39 12.74 -6.67
C LEU A 139 -45.20 11.47 -7.53
N ILE A 140 -44.16 11.44 -8.37
CA ILE A 140 -43.81 10.29 -9.21
C ILE A 140 -42.83 9.34 -8.48
N MET A 141 -42.22 9.77 -7.36
CA MET A 141 -41.28 8.92 -6.62
C MET A 141 -42.00 7.70 -6.01
N PRO A 142 -41.58 6.46 -6.35
CA PRO A 142 -42.23 5.24 -5.84
C PRO A 142 -42.29 5.17 -4.32
N ALA A 143 -41.25 5.66 -3.64
CA ALA A 143 -41.20 5.68 -2.18
C ALA A 143 -42.29 6.59 -1.56
N ARG A 144 -42.55 7.76 -2.17
CA ARG A 144 -43.61 8.68 -1.73
C ARG A 144 -45.00 8.14 -2.07
N GLN A 145 -45.17 7.56 -3.27
CA GLN A 145 -46.44 6.92 -3.65
C GLN A 145 -46.80 5.78 -2.69
N ARG A 146 -45.82 4.93 -2.34
CA ARG A 146 -46.00 3.90 -1.32
C ARG A 146 -46.33 4.50 0.04
N GLY A 147 -45.60 5.54 0.46
CA GLY A 147 -45.89 6.22 1.73
C GLY A 147 -47.31 6.79 1.81
N LEU A 148 -47.80 7.40 0.73
CA LEU A 148 -49.18 7.89 0.63
C LEU A 148 -50.21 6.75 0.68
N LEU A 149 -49.93 5.63 0.01
CA LEU A 149 -50.79 4.43 0.06
C LEU A 149 -50.80 3.78 1.45
N ASP A 150 -49.64 3.68 2.10
CA ASP A 150 -49.51 3.17 3.47
C ASP A 150 -50.28 4.04 4.46
N LEU A 151 -50.21 5.37 4.31
CA LEU A 151 -50.98 6.33 5.11
C LEU A 151 -52.48 6.17 4.89
N TYR A 152 -52.92 5.97 3.64
CA TYR A 152 -54.32 5.70 3.33
C TYR A 152 -54.83 4.40 3.98
N GLY A 153 -53.96 3.38 4.09
CA GLY A 153 -54.24 2.12 4.78
C GLY A 153 -54.39 2.25 6.31
N GLY A 154 -54.09 3.41 6.88
CA GLY A 154 -54.28 3.72 8.29
C GLY A 154 -53.31 3.02 9.24
N SER A 155 -53.60 3.08 10.54
CA SER A 155 -52.68 2.66 11.61
C SER A 155 -52.28 1.19 11.57
N LEU A 156 -53.18 0.30 11.16
CA LEU A 156 -52.89 -1.15 11.06
C LEU A 156 -51.82 -1.45 10.00
N VAL A 157 -51.88 -0.79 8.85
CA VAL A 157 -50.88 -0.95 7.78
C VAL A 157 -49.54 -0.39 8.21
N ILE A 158 -49.53 0.78 8.87
CA ILE A 158 -48.32 1.40 9.40
C ILE A 158 -47.64 0.48 10.43
N GLN A 159 -48.39 -0.12 11.35
CA GLN A 159 -47.84 -1.06 12.33
C GLN A 159 -47.19 -2.28 11.67
N GLN A 160 -47.82 -2.84 10.63
CA GLN A 160 -47.24 -3.99 9.91
C GLN A 160 -45.99 -3.58 9.13
N ARG A 161 -46.00 -2.42 8.49
CA ARG A 161 -44.83 -1.85 7.81
C ARG A 161 -43.65 -1.72 8.77
N ASP A 162 -43.88 -1.23 9.99
CA ASP A 162 -42.83 -1.04 10.98
C ASP A 162 -42.26 -2.40 11.45
N ARG A 163 -43.10 -3.43 11.63
CA ARG A 163 -42.64 -4.79 11.93
C ARG A 163 -41.76 -5.36 10.82
N VAL A 164 -42.16 -5.16 9.56
CA VAL A 164 -41.37 -5.58 8.39
C VAL A 164 -40.04 -4.82 8.35
N ALA A 165 -40.05 -3.51 8.61
CA ALA A 165 -38.84 -2.70 8.65
C ALA A 165 -37.86 -3.20 9.73
N SER A 166 -38.32 -3.48 10.95
CA SER A 166 -37.48 -4.02 12.02
C SER A 166 -36.92 -5.41 11.66
N ALA A 167 -37.74 -6.30 11.10
CA ALA A 167 -37.28 -7.63 10.67
C ALA A 167 -36.25 -7.54 9.54
N TYR A 168 -36.41 -6.59 8.62
CA TYR A 168 -35.47 -6.36 7.53
C TYR A 168 -34.12 -5.83 8.01
N ILE A 169 -34.12 -4.92 8.99
CA ILE A 169 -32.88 -4.43 9.62
C ILE A 169 -32.13 -5.59 10.28
N ALA A 170 -32.83 -6.39 11.11
CA ALA A 170 -32.23 -7.55 11.77
C ALA A 170 -31.67 -8.58 10.76
N PHE A 171 -32.38 -8.81 9.66
CA PHE A 171 -31.90 -9.65 8.57
C PHE A 171 -30.62 -9.10 7.92
N GLN A 172 -30.56 -7.80 7.63
CA GLN A 172 -29.37 -7.19 7.03
C GLN A 172 -28.15 -7.31 7.95
N GLU A 173 -28.33 -7.09 9.25
CA GLU A 173 -27.25 -7.25 10.24
C GLU A 173 -26.75 -8.69 10.30
N ALA A 174 -27.66 -9.66 10.39
CA ALA A 174 -27.32 -11.08 10.41
C ALA A 174 -26.64 -11.53 9.11
N LYS A 175 -27.11 -11.04 7.96
CA LYS A 175 -26.51 -11.31 6.65
C LYS A 175 -25.07 -10.78 6.57
N LYS A 176 -24.85 -9.53 6.99
CA LYS A 176 -23.52 -8.92 7.01
C LYS A 176 -22.55 -9.65 7.94
N ALA A 177 -23.03 -10.09 9.10
CA ALA A 177 -22.24 -10.91 10.03
C ALA A 177 -21.85 -12.25 9.41
N LEU A 178 -22.79 -12.94 8.75
CA LEU A 178 -22.53 -14.20 8.05
C LEU A 178 -21.48 -14.04 6.94
N GLU A 179 -21.64 -13.02 6.08
CA GLU A 179 -20.70 -12.76 4.97
C GLU A 179 -19.28 -12.47 5.50
N THR A 180 -19.17 -11.71 6.59
CA THR A 180 -17.89 -11.41 7.24
C THR A 180 -17.24 -12.69 7.79
N GLN A 181 -18.00 -13.55 8.45
CA GLN A 181 -17.50 -14.81 8.99
C GLN A 181 -17.07 -15.80 7.88
N GLN A 182 -17.84 -15.89 6.79
CA GLN A 182 -17.51 -16.75 5.66
C GLN A 182 -16.19 -16.33 5.00
N LYS A 183 -15.99 -15.02 4.80
CA LYS A 183 -14.74 -14.49 4.26
C LYS A 183 -13.55 -14.79 5.19
N SER A 184 -13.72 -14.56 6.49
CA SER A 184 -12.69 -14.86 7.49
C SER A 184 -12.34 -16.35 7.53
N GLN A 185 -13.33 -17.25 7.39
CA GLN A 185 -13.11 -18.69 7.35
C GLN A 185 -12.30 -19.10 6.12
N GLN A 186 -12.61 -18.54 4.94
CA GLN A 186 -11.87 -18.83 3.71
C GLN A 186 -10.40 -18.38 3.82
N GLU A 187 -10.16 -17.17 4.32
CA GLU A 187 -8.80 -16.64 4.55
C GLU A 187 -8.03 -17.49 5.57
N ARG A 188 -8.71 -17.96 6.62
CA ARG A 188 -8.11 -18.85 7.63
C ARG A 188 -7.70 -20.19 7.03
N LEU A 189 -8.54 -20.81 6.21
CA LEU A 189 -8.21 -22.09 5.55
C LEU A 189 -7.02 -21.94 4.61
N GLN A 190 -7.01 -20.91 3.76
CA GLN A 190 -5.86 -20.64 2.89
C GLN A 190 -4.56 -20.41 3.66
N ARG A 191 -4.64 -19.71 4.81
CA ARG A 191 -3.48 -19.50 5.67
C ARG A 191 -3.01 -20.78 6.34
N LEU A 192 -3.93 -21.67 6.73
CA LEU A 192 -3.59 -22.99 7.27
C LEU A 192 -2.88 -23.83 6.21
N ASP A 193 -3.45 -23.96 5.01
CA ASP A 193 -2.84 -24.71 3.91
C ASP A 193 -1.43 -24.20 3.58
N TRP A 194 -1.26 -22.87 3.57
CA TRP A 194 0.04 -22.25 3.35
C TRP A 194 1.04 -22.58 4.46
N LEU A 195 0.63 -22.45 5.74
CA LEU A 195 1.50 -22.77 6.88
C LEU A 195 1.85 -24.26 6.93
N GLU A 196 0.90 -25.15 6.64
CA GLU A 196 1.14 -26.59 6.54
C GLU A 196 2.15 -26.91 5.45
N TYR A 197 2.01 -26.29 4.28
CA TYR A 197 2.99 -26.42 3.21
C TYR A 197 4.39 -25.94 3.64
N GLN A 198 4.49 -24.80 4.32
CA GLN A 198 5.77 -24.28 4.82
C GLN A 198 6.40 -25.21 5.85
N ILE A 199 5.61 -25.73 6.79
CA ILE A 199 6.07 -26.68 7.81
C ILE A 199 6.57 -27.95 7.12
N GLN A 200 5.84 -28.47 6.13
CA GLN A 200 6.25 -29.66 5.39
C GLN A 200 7.54 -29.43 4.60
N ASP A 201 7.67 -28.28 3.92
CA ASP A 201 8.86 -27.92 3.13
C ASP A 201 10.10 -27.73 4.03
N LEU A 202 9.95 -27.05 5.17
CA LEU A 202 11.04 -26.83 6.13
C LEU A 202 11.41 -28.10 6.91
N SER A 203 10.43 -28.93 7.28
CA SER A 203 10.70 -30.22 7.94
C SER A 203 11.40 -31.20 7.00
N ALA A 204 11.00 -31.26 5.73
CA ALA A 204 11.70 -32.06 4.72
C ALA A 204 13.16 -31.60 4.52
N ALA A 205 13.44 -30.30 4.67
CA ALA A 205 14.79 -29.76 4.56
C ALA A 205 15.71 -30.17 5.73
N ASN A 206 15.18 -30.62 6.88
CA ASN A 206 15.96 -31.07 8.03
C ASN A 206 17.13 -30.14 8.37
N LEU A 207 16.82 -28.88 8.67
CA LEU A 207 17.82 -27.87 9.01
C LEU A 207 18.29 -28.07 10.46
N SER A 208 19.57 -28.39 10.66
CA SER A 208 20.12 -28.65 12.00
C SER A 208 21.17 -27.65 12.45
N ALA A 209 21.93 -27.07 11.52
CA ALA A 209 23.03 -26.15 11.84
C ALA A 209 22.97 -24.87 10.99
N PRO A 210 23.10 -23.69 11.59
CA PRO A 210 23.03 -22.42 10.87
C PRO A 210 24.19 -22.24 9.87
N GLU A 211 25.34 -22.86 10.13
CA GLU A 211 26.55 -22.78 9.31
C GLU A 211 26.68 -23.93 8.29
N GLU A 212 25.68 -24.82 8.20
CA GLU A 212 25.75 -26.02 7.35
C GLU A 212 26.07 -25.67 5.89
N LEU A 213 25.42 -24.64 5.35
CA LEU A 213 25.63 -24.20 3.98
C LEU A 213 27.08 -23.73 3.74
N GLU A 214 27.64 -22.93 4.66
CA GLU A 214 29.01 -22.44 4.54
C GLU A 214 30.03 -23.59 4.61
N GLN A 215 29.78 -24.58 5.47
CA GLN A 215 30.63 -25.75 5.61
C GLN A 215 30.61 -26.61 4.34
N LEU A 216 29.42 -26.84 3.78
CA LEU A 216 29.26 -27.58 2.53
C LEU A 216 29.87 -26.85 1.33
N GLU A 217 29.79 -25.52 1.27
CA GLU A 217 30.42 -24.74 0.19
C GLU A 217 31.95 -24.82 0.25
N ARG A 218 32.55 -24.82 1.46
CA ARG A 218 33.99 -25.05 1.62
C ARG A 218 34.39 -26.48 1.21
N GLU A 219 33.58 -27.47 1.59
CA GLU A 219 33.79 -28.86 1.20
C GLU A 219 33.68 -29.03 -0.32
N HIS A 220 32.67 -28.44 -0.95
CA HIS A 220 32.45 -28.45 -2.41
C HIS A 220 33.62 -27.82 -3.17
N GLN A 221 34.11 -26.66 -2.72
CA GLN A 221 35.29 -26.04 -3.31
C GLN A 221 36.51 -26.94 -3.21
N ARG A 222 36.75 -27.57 -2.05
CA ARG A 222 37.85 -28.49 -1.86
C ARG A 222 37.73 -29.69 -2.81
N LEU A 223 36.58 -30.37 -2.81
CA LEU A 223 36.30 -31.56 -3.63
C LEU A 223 36.46 -31.30 -5.13
N ASN A 224 35.96 -30.16 -5.63
CA ASN A 224 36.12 -29.79 -7.05
C ASN A 224 37.57 -29.59 -7.48
N HIS A 225 38.42 -29.12 -6.56
CA HIS A 225 39.83 -28.86 -6.85
C HIS A 225 40.74 -29.97 -6.33
N VAL A 226 40.24 -31.13 -5.88
CA VAL A 226 41.06 -32.21 -5.32
C VAL A 226 42.17 -32.64 -6.28
N VAL A 227 41.83 -32.86 -7.56
CA VAL A 227 42.81 -33.28 -8.57
C VAL A 227 43.87 -32.21 -8.81
N GLU A 228 43.46 -30.94 -8.86
CA GLU A 228 44.38 -29.82 -9.04
C GLU A 228 45.26 -29.61 -7.79
N LEU A 229 44.70 -29.78 -6.60
CA LEU A 229 45.42 -29.72 -5.33
C LEU A 229 46.44 -30.85 -5.24
N GLN A 230 46.10 -32.09 -5.60
CA GLN A 230 47.06 -33.21 -5.67
C GLN A 230 48.21 -32.90 -6.63
N GLN A 231 47.89 -32.44 -7.86
CA GLN A 231 48.89 -32.11 -8.86
C GLN A 231 49.81 -30.97 -8.40
N ARG A 232 49.25 -29.90 -7.82
CA ARG A 232 50.03 -28.76 -7.30
C ARG A 232 50.84 -29.13 -6.07
N SER A 233 50.31 -29.94 -5.16
CA SER A 233 51.05 -30.47 -4.01
C SER A 233 52.25 -31.28 -4.44
N TYR A 234 52.09 -32.14 -5.46
CA TYR A 234 53.20 -32.89 -6.04
C TYR A 234 54.24 -31.97 -6.70
N GLN A 235 53.82 -30.94 -7.45
CA GLN A 235 54.73 -29.96 -8.03
C GLN A 235 55.54 -29.19 -6.96
N VAL A 236 54.90 -28.80 -5.85
CA VAL A 236 55.58 -28.15 -4.72
C VAL A 236 56.56 -29.11 -4.06
N TYR A 237 56.15 -30.36 -3.80
CA TYR A 237 57.05 -31.39 -3.28
C TYR A 237 58.28 -31.58 -4.16
N GLN A 238 58.09 -31.65 -5.47
CA GLN A 238 59.19 -31.81 -6.41
C GLN A 238 60.18 -30.63 -6.40
N ALA A 239 59.66 -29.40 -6.32
CA ALA A 239 60.49 -28.19 -6.26
C ALA A 239 61.30 -28.09 -4.96
N LEU A 240 60.74 -28.55 -3.84
CA LEU A 240 61.36 -28.46 -2.52
C LEU A 240 62.36 -29.59 -2.25
N TYR A 241 62.01 -30.85 -2.55
CA TYR A 241 62.76 -32.02 -2.07
C TYR A 241 63.21 -33.01 -3.13
N HIS A 242 62.38 -33.33 -4.14
CA HIS A 242 62.73 -34.40 -5.09
C HIS A 242 62.31 -34.10 -6.53
N ASN A 243 63.28 -33.79 -7.39
CA ASN A 243 63.01 -33.45 -8.78
C ASN A 243 63.57 -34.51 -9.74
N ASP A 244 62.68 -35.29 -10.35
CA ASP A 244 63.02 -36.36 -11.31
C ASP A 244 63.55 -35.84 -12.66
N GLN A 245 63.43 -34.54 -12.94
CA GLN A 245 63.83 -33.93 -14.22
C GLN A 245 65.31 -33.50 -14.29
N GLY A 246 66.13 -33.91 -13.32
CA GLY A 246 67.58 -33.66 -13.33
C GLY A 246 68.00 -32.22 -13.00
N THR A 247 67.07 -31.37 -12.59
CA THR A 247 67.36 -30.06 -12.00
C THR A 247 67.39 -30.19 -10.47
N LYS A 248 68.34 -29.53 -9.80
CA LYS A 248 68.52 -29.62 -8.35
C LYS A 248 67.29 -29.03 -7.63
N ALA A 249 66.75 -29.77 -6.66
CA ALA A 249 65.69 -29.26 -5.79
C ALA A 249 66.25 -28.20 -4.83
N SER A 250 65.36 -27.45 -4.19
CA SER A 250 65.76 -26.39 -3.25
C SER A 250 66.54 -26.96 -2.05
N ALA A 251 66.15 -28.13 -1.53
CA ALA A 251 66.90 -28.85 -0.50
C ALA A 251 68.31 -29.24 -0.98
N ASP A 252 68.48 -29.68 -2.23
CA ASP A 252 69.80 -30.03 -2.78
C ASP A 252 70.73 -28.82 -2.90
N LEU A 253 70.18 -27.67 -3.30
CA LEU A 253 70.93 -26.41 -3.42
C LEU A 253 71.32 -25.88 -2.03
N LEU A 254 70.40 -25.94 -1.07
CA LEU A 254 70.66 -25.55 0.31
C LEU A 254 71.68 -26.47 0.99
N GLY A 255 71.58 -27.78 0.79
CA GLY A 255 72.56 -28.75 1.32
C GLY A 255 73.97 -28.56 0.73
N GLN A 256 74.07 -28.17 -0.55
CA GLN A 256 75.37 -27.79 -1.14
C GLN A 256 75.93 -26.50 -0.55
N ALA A 257 75.08 -25.50 -0.34
CA ALA A 257 75.47 -24.25 0.30
C ALA A 257 75.89 -24.48 1.76
N GLU A 258 75.17 -25.33 2.49
CA GLU A 258 75.49 -25.76 3.85
C GLU A 258 76.85 -26.45 3.91
N SER A 259 77.11 -27.44 3.05
CA SER A 259 78.43 -28.11 2.98
C SER A 259 79.56 -27.14 2.65
N THR A 260 79.33 -26.19 1.73
CA THR A 260 80.35 -25.20 1.36
C THR A 260 80.61 -24.23 2.51
N LEU A 261 79.56 -23.79 3.21
CA LEU A 261 79.69 -22.93 4.39
C LEU A 261 80.38 -23.66 5.55
N GLN A 262 80.12 -24.95 5.72
CA GLN A 262 80.81 -25.78 6.71
C GLN A 262 82.33 -25.78 6.47
N ASP A 263 82.74 -26.02 5.22
CA ASP A 263 84.16 -25.96 4.83
C ASP A 263 84.75 -24.55 5.03
N MET A 264 83.95 -23.50 4.81
CA MET A 264 84.39 -22.10 5.00
C MET A 264 84.54 -21.71 6.47
N VAL A 265 83.67 -22.21 7.35
CA VAL A 265 83.74 -21.99 8.80
C VAL A 265 85.01 -22.56 9.40
N ASP A 266 85.53 -23.67 8.84
CA ASP A 266 86.82 -24.23 9.24
C ASP A 266 88.00 -23.27 8.96
N TYR A 267 87.84 -22.37 7.97
CA TYR A 267 88.81 -21.31 7.66
C TYR A 267 88.54 -19.99 8.41
N ASP A 268 87.26 -19.62 8.61
CA ASP A 268 86.84 -18.40 9.31
C ASP A 268 85.56 -18.60 10.13
N SER A 269 85.74 -18.68 11.45
CA SER A 269 84.65 -18.83 12.43
C SER A 269 83.60 -17.70 12.42
N GLN A 270 83.87 -16.52 11.84
CA GLN A 270 82.88 -15.45 11.73
C GLN A 270 81.67 -15.83 10.85
N LEU A 271 81.80 -16.89 10.04
CA LEU A 271 80.76 -17.39 9.15
C LEU A 271 79.74 -18.31 9.84
N GLN A 272 79.98 -18.72 11.10
CA GLN A 272 79.09 -19.64 11.83
C GLN A 272 77.61 -19.20 11.84
N PRO A 273 77.25 -17.93 12.08
CA PRO A 273 75.85 -17.50 12.06
C PRO A 273 75.17 -17.66 10.69
N LEU A 274 75.93 -17.59 9.59
CA LEU A 274 75.39 -17.79 8.24
C LEU A 274 75.14 -19.28 7.96
N LEU A 275 76.03 -20.16 8.44
CA LEU A 275 75.84 -21.61 8.38
C LEU A 275 74.57 -22.03 9.14
N ASP A 276 74.38 -21.53 10.37
CA ASP A 276 73.20 -21.82 11.18
C ASP A 276 71.90 -21.38 10.48
N LEU A 277 71.91 -20.24 9.79
CA LEU A 277 70.77 -19.75 8.99
C LEU A 277 70.46 -20.67 7.80
N VAL A 278 71.47 -21.13 7.07
CA VAL A 278 71.28 -22.03 5.91
C VAL A 278 70.82 -23.41 6.37
N SER A 279 71.39 -23.94 7.44
CA SER A 279 70.98 -25.22 8.04
C SER A 279 69.52 -25.16 8.54
N GLY A 280 69.15 -24.07 9.22
CA GLY A 280 67.77 -23.83 9.65
C GLY A 280 66.79 -23.73 8.47
N ALA A 281 67.19 -23.04 7.39
CA ALA A 281 66.39 -22.94 6.17
C ALA A 281 66.22 -24.30 5.47
N LEU A 282 67.28 -25.11 5.39
CA LEU A 282 67.23 -26.47 4.86
C LEU A 282 66.22 -27.33 5.64
N ALA A 283 66.31 -27.32 6.97
CA ALA A 283 65.38 -28.06 7.82
C ALA A 283 63.91 -27.64 7.59
N GLN A 284 63.64 -26.34 7.49
CA GLN A 284 62.29 -25.82 7.20
C GLN A 284 61.78 -26.24 5.82
N VAL A 285 62.64 -26.25 4.79
CA VAL A 285 62.27 -26.67 3.44
C VAL A 285 61.93 -28.16 3.39
N VAL A 286 62.73 -29.00 4.06
CA VAL A 286 62.49 -30.45 4.15
C VAL A 286 61.18 -30.74 4.89
N GLU A 287 60.93 -30.06 6.01
CA GLU A 287 59.68 -30.21 6.76
C GLU A 287 58.46 -29.79 5.93
N ALA A 288 58.53 -28.63 5.24
CA ALA A 288 57.46 -28.17 4.36
C ALA A 288 57.19 -29.17 3.21
N ALA A 289 58.25 -29.77 2.66
CA ALA A 289 58.12 -30.80 1.62
C ALA A 289 57.43 -32.07 2.14
N HIS A 290 57.75 -32.53 3.34
CA HIS A 290 57.07 -33.68 3.93
C HIS A 290 55.59 -33.38 4.22
N GLN A 291 55.29 -32.19 4.75
CA GLN A 291 53.91 -31.79 5.05
C GLN A 291 53.06 -31.66 3.78
N ILE A 292 53.59 -31.06 2.70
CA ILE A 292 52.82 -30.93 1.45
C ILE A 292 52.61 -32.27 0.75
N ASN A 293 53.57 -33.20 0.88
CA ASN A 293 53.45 -34.56 0.36
C ASN A 293 52.38 -35.33 1.14
N ALA A 294 52.43 -35.32 2.47
CA ALA A 294 51.41 -35.94 3.32
C ALA A 294 50.01 -35.33 3.09
N TYR A 295 49.92 -34.02 2.86
CA TYR A 295 48.66 -33.37 2.46
C TYR A 295 48.15 -33.89 1.11
N GLY A 296 49.02 -33.97 0.10
CA GLY A 296 48.66 -34.48 -1.23
C GLY A 296 48.21 -35.93 -1.22
N ASP A 297 48.91 -36.79 -0.48
CA ASP A 297 48.57 -38.21 -0.30
C ASP A 297 47.25 -38.40 0.46
N GLY A 298 46.92 -37.48 1.37
CA GLY A 298 45.66 -37.48 2.13
C GLY A 298 44.45 -36.95 1.35
N LEU A 299 44.63 -36.42 0.14
CA LEU A 299 43.52 -36.00 -0.72
C LEU A 299 42.95 -37.22 -1.45
N GLU A 300 41.70 -37.58 -1.15
CA GLU A 300 40.97 -38.61 -1.89
C GLU A 300 39.95 -37.97 -2.83
N THR A 301 39.89 -38.47 -4.07
CA THR A 301 38.82 -38.06 -5.01
C THR A 301 37.59 -38.91 -4.72
N ASP A 302 36.54 -38.28 -4.18
CA ASP A 302 35.27 -38.92 -3.88
C ASP A 302 34.12 -38.26 -4.68
N PRO A 303 33.83 -38.77 -5.91
CA PRO A 303 32.76 -38.25 -6.74
C PRO A 303 31.37 -38.42 -6.12
N GLU A 304 31.15 -39.48 -5.34
CA GLU A 304 29.87 -39.74 -4.69
C GLU A 304 29.61 -38.69 -3.60
N ARG A 305 30.64 -38.37 -2.80
CA ARG A 305 30.55 -37.31 -1.80
C ARG A 305 30.32 -35.94 -2.44
N LEU A 306 30.99 -35.63 -3.54
CA LEU A 306 30.79 -34.37 -4.26
C LEU A 306 29.32 -34.23 -4.70
N GLN A 307 28.73 -35.28 -5.27
CA GLN A 307 27.33 -35.26 -5.69
C GLN A 307 26.38 -35.06 -4.49
N VAL A 308 26.61 -35.75 -3.37
CA VAL A 308 25.79 -35.58 -2.15
C VAL A 308 25.87 -34.15 -1.61
N VAL A 309 27.06 -33.55 -1.61
CA VAL A 309 27.28 -32.15 -1.20
C VAL A 309 26.54 -31.19 -2.13
N GLU A 310 26.60 -31.38 -3.44
CA GLU A 310 25.90 -30.56 -4.42
C GLU A 310 24.37 -30.62 -4.29
N GLU A 311 23.82 -31.83 -4.14
CA GLU A 311 22.39 -32.04 -3.92
C GLU A 311 21.94 -31.34 -2.62
N ARG A 312 22.71 -31.47 -1.53
CA ARG A 312 22.40 -30.82 -0.26
C ARG A 312 22.47 -29.30 -0.34
N ILE A 313 23.50 -28.75 -0.98
CA ILE A 313 23.61 -27.30 -1.23
C ILE A 313 22.41 -26.81 -2.05
N GLY A 314 21.97 -27.57 -3.05
CA GLY A 314 20.79 -27.26 -3.86
C GLY A 314 19.52 -27.11 -3.02
N VAL A 315 19.25 -28.07 -2.13
CA VAL A 315 18.12 -28.04 -1.19
C VAL A 315 18.20 -26.81 -0.28
N LEU A 316 19.36 -26.57 0.35
CA LEU A 316 19.54 -25.45 1.28
C LEU A 316 19.37 -24.09 0.58
N LYS A 317 19.91 -23.93 -0.63
CA LYS A 317 19.73 -22.70 -1.43
C LYS A 317 18.28 -22.46 -1.84
N GLN A 318 17.53 -23.52 -2.15
CA GLN A 318 16.11 -23.41 -2.44
C GLN A 318 15.31 -22.93 -1.22
N ILE A 319 15.64 -23.45 -0.03
CA ILE A 319 15.05 -23.01 1.24
C ILE A 319 15.37 -21.55 1.52
N CYS A 320 16.65 -21.14 1.43
CA CYS A 320 17.02 -19.74 1.63
C CYS A 320 16.28 -18.81 0.64
N ARG A 321 16.16 -19.21 -0.63
CA ARG A 321 15.41 -18.43 -1.62
C ARG A 321 13.92 -18.26 -1.26
N LYS A 322 13.30 -19.27 -0.64
CA LYS A 322 11.87 -19.23 -0.25
C LYS A 322 11.62 -18.49 1.07
N TYR A 323 12.53 -18.60 2.05
CA TYR A 323 12.25 -18.23 3.44
C TYR A 323 13.17 -17.17 4.04
N GLY A 324 14.34 -16.90 3.46
CA GLY A 324 15.28 -15.90 3.97
C GLY A 324 16.71 -16.07 3.47
N PRO A 325 17.51 -15.00 3.43
CA PRO A 325 18.86 -15.05 2.84
C PRO A 325 19.83 -15.98 3.58
N THR A 326 19.54 -16.33 4.84
CA THR A 326 20.39 -17.13 5.72
C THR A 326 19.59 -18.28 6.35
N LEU A 327 20.31 -19.32 6.79
CA LEU A 327 19.73 -20.42 7.60
C LEU A 327 19.57 -20.05 9.09
N ALA A 328 20.25 -18.99 9.54
CA ALA A 328 20.08 -18.37 10.85
C ALA A 328 18.89 -17.42 10.90
#